data_AF-A0A7V0MM86-F1
#
_entry.id   AF-A0A7V0MM86-F1
#
_cell.length_a   1.000
_cell.length_b   1.000
_cell.length_c   1.000
_cell.angle_alpha   90.00
_cell.angle_beta   90.00
_cell.angle_gamma   90.00
#
_symmetry.space_group_name_H-M   'P 1'
#
loop_
_entity.id
_entity.type
_entity.pdbx_description
1 polymer ?
#
loop_
_entity_poly.entity_id
_entity_poly.type
_entity_poly.pdbx_seq_one_letter_code
_entity_poly.pdbx_strand_id
1 'polypeptide(L)'
;MPGKHKATAFQAVVVYFDGTLEGLPAGANLVALHHEYVDSDYDGLPDSLEKKWCTDPNDPDSDNDGLRDGVEDSNHNGIVDKVETSPCNPDTDGDRMTDGWERTYGLDALNDDAFEDKDQDGFCNYREFVSHSNPANNEDIPCLIADVDGDDDVDGVDLAALAAEYGWVNCGTKESCSCDFDKDTVVDVIDLIFFAEDYGKIMECYR
;
A
#
# COMPACT_ATOMS: atom_id res chain seq x y z
N MET A 1 -67.38 19.78 0.64
CA MET A 1 -66.86 19.18 -0.60
C MET A 1 -65.35 19.00 -0.44
N PRO A 2 -64.80 17.79 -0.53
CA PRO A 2 -63.38 17.55 -0.30
C PRO A 2 -62.54 18.02 -1.50
N GLY A 3 -61.41 18.67 -1.22
CA GLY A 3 -60.49 19.20 -2.22
C GLY A 3 -59.74 18.08 -2.95
N LYS A 4 -59.68 18.17 -4.29
CA LYS A 4 -58.86 17.28 -5.11
C LYS A 4 -57.40 17.72 -5.01
N HIS A 5 -56.61 17.05 -4.18
CA HIS A 5 -55.15 17.12 -4.29
C HIS A 5 -54.76 16.36 -5.57
N LYS A 6 -54.20 17.07 -6.55
CA LYS A 6 -53.53 16.44 -7.70
C LYS A 6 -52.27 15.77 -7.14
N ALA A 7 -52.21 14.44 -7.21
CA ALA A 7 -50.97 13.72 -7.03
C ALA A 7 -50.03 14.11 -8.18
N THR A 8 -48.93 14.77 -7.85
CA THR A 8 -47.82 14.97 -8.79
C THR A 8 -47.16 13.61 -8.99
N ALA A 9 -47.19 13.09 -10.21
CA ALA A 9 -46.53 11.83 -10.52
C ALA A 9 -45.01 12.00 -10.35
N PHE A 10 -44.41 11.25 -9.42
CA PHE A 10 -42.97 11.04 -9.42
C PHE A 10 -42.67 10.10 -10.59
N GLN A 11 -41.95 10.60 -11.60
CA GLN A 11 -41.41 9.74 -12.66
C GLN A 11 -40.30 8.89 -12.05
N ALA A 12 -40.50 7.57 -12.05
CA ALA A 12 -39.46 6.62 -11.70
C ALA A 12 -38.31 6.76 -12.71
N VAL A 13 -37.12 7.09 -12.21
CA VAL A 13 -35.87 7.01 -12.97
C VAL A 13 -35.44 5.56 -12.93
N VAL A 14 -35.48 4.88 -14.07
CA VAL A 14 -34.98 3.50 -14.20
C VAL A 14 -33.59 3.58 -14.81
N VAL A 15 -32.58 3.14 -14.05
CA VAL A 15 -31.17 3.07 -14.49
C VAL A 15 -30.88 1.61 -14.82
N TYR A 16 -30.49 1.33 -16.07
CA TYR A 16 -30.03 0.00 -16.49
C TYR A 16 -28.51 0.02 -16.60
N PHE A 17 -27.84 -0.89 -15.88
CA PHE A 17 -26.36 -0.97 -15.79
C PHE A 17 -25.72 -1.83 -16.91
N ASP A 18 -26.49 -2.30 -17.88
CA ASP A 18 -26.01 -3.26 -18.90
C ASP A 18 -26.02 -2.70 -20.34
N GLY A 19 -26.28 -1.41 -20.50
CA GLY A 19 -26.26 -0.75 -21.81
C GLY A 19 -27.40 -1.15 -22.77
N THR A 20 -28.40 -1.92 -22.32
CA THR A 20 -29.55 -2.27 -23.16
C THR A 20 -30.74 -1.32 -22.94
N LEU A 21 -31.31 -0.80 -24.03
CA LEU A 21 -32.46 0.13 -24.03
C LEU A 21 -33.80 -0.60 -24.23
N GLU A 22 -33.97 -1.78 -23.65
CA GLU A 22 -35.24 -2.50 -23.74
C GLU A 22 -36.19 -2.04 -22.61
N GLY A 23 -37.25 -1.30 -22.95
CA GLY A 23 -38.38 -1.06 -22.04
C GLY A 23 -38.71 0.40 -21.66
N LEU A 24 -38.12 1.42 -22.28
CA LEU A 24 -38.50 2.81 -21.99
C LEU A 24 -39.87 3.19 -22.62
N PRO A 25 -40.81 3.79 -21.87
CA PRO A 25 -42.08 4.23 -22.41
C PRO A 25 -41.90 5.40 -23.40
N ALA A 26 -42.66 5.37 -24.49
CA ALA A 26 -42.66 6.43 -25.50
C ALA A 26 -42.98 7.79 -24.85
N GLY A 27 -42.00 8.70 -24.87
CA GLY A 27 -42.08 10.02 -24.23
C GLY A 27 -41.21 10.21 -22.98
N ALA A 28 -40.42 9.22 -22.57
CA ALA A 28 -39.31 9.43 -21.65
C ALA A 28 -38.25 10.33 -22.31
N ASN A 29 -37.88 11.43 -21.66
CA ASN A 29 -36.72 12.22 -22.05
C ASN A 29 -35.49 11.46 -21.57
N LEU A 30 -34.70 10.93 -22.51
CA LEU A 30 -33.32 10.52 -22.22
C LEU A 30 -32.55 11.80 -21.91
N VAL A 31 -32.46 12.17 -20.63
CA VAL A 31 -31.39 13.07 -20.23
C VAL A 31 -30.13 12.22 -20.29
N ALA A 32 -29.39 12.32 -21.39
CA ALA A 32 -28.07 11.74 -21.47
C ALA A 32 -27.18 12.46 -20.44
N LEU A 33 -27.09 11.92 -19.22
CA LEU A 33 -26.12 12.30 -18.20
C LEU A 33 -24.75 11.64 -18.48
N HIS A 34 -24.51 11.19 -19.71
CA HIS A 34 -23.39 10.30 -20.01
C HIS A 34 -22.55 10.84 -21.16
N HIS A 35 -21.88 11.97 -20.89
CA HIS A 35 -20.84 12.53 -21.75
C HIS A 35 -19.77 13.20 -20.90
N GLU A 36 -19.10 12.49 -19.97
CA GLU A 36 -17.77 12.81 -19.39
C GLU A 36 -17.51 12.08 -18.05
N TYR A 37 -17.91 10.83 -17.91
CA TYR A 37 -17.34 9.96 -16.87
C TYR A 37 -16.71 8.75 -17.55
N VAL A 38 -15.72 9.04 -18.39
CA VAL A 38 -14.81 8.01 -18.89
C VAL A 38 -13.83 7.74 -17.77
N ASP A 39 -13.63 6.48 -17.46
CA ASP A 39 -12.76 5.91 -16.44
C ASP A 39 -12.21 4.67 -17.15
N SER A 40 -10.97 4.77 -17.65
CA SER A 40 -10.46 3.83 -18.66
C SER A 40 -9.81 2.59 -18.05
N ASP A 41 -9.37 2.64 -16.80
CA ASP A 41 -8.81 1.54 -16.03
C ASP A 41 -9.72 1.00 -14.90
N TYR A 42 -10.87 1.65 -14.66
CA TYR A 42 -11.91 1.23 -13.73
C TYR A 42 -11.45 1.21 -12.27
N ASP A 43 -10.68 2.21 -11.88
CA ASP A 43 -10.17 2.40 -10.53
C ASP A 43 -11.14 3.24 -9.66
N GLY A 44 -12.04 4.02 -10.28
CA GLY A 44 -13.03 4.88 -9.65
C GLY A 44 -12.87 6.36 -9.99
N LEU A 45 -11.70 6.78 -10.49
CA LEU A 45 -11.40 8.13 -10.92
C LEU A 45 -11.77 8.33 -12.39
N PRO A 46 -12.31 9.50 -12.77
CA PRO A 46 -12.55 9.78 -14.18
C PRO A 46 -11.26 10.24 -14.87
N ASP A 47 -11.03 9.78 -16.10
CA ASP A 47 -9.97 10.18 -17.05
C ASP A 47 -9.64 11.68 -17.04
N SER A 48 -10.68 12.51 -16.88
CA SER A 48 -10.58 13.97 -16.93
C SER A 48 -9.97 14.60 -15.67
N LEU A 49 -10.03 13.90 -14.55
CA LEU A 49 -9.41 14.22 -13.28
C LEU A 49 -7.95 13.75 -13.30
N GLU A 50 -7.73 12.50 -13.67
CA GLU A 50 -6.41 11.87 -13.71
C GLU A 50 -5.45 12.61 -14.65
N LYS A 51 -5.91 13.00 -15.85
CA LYS A 51 -5.14 13.84 -16.80
C LYS A 51 -4.65 15.19 -16.25
N LYS A 52 -5.21 15.67 -15.13
CA LYS A 52 -4.82 16.95 -14.50
C LYS A 52 -3.84 16.76 -13.33
N TRP A 53 -3.65 15.53 -12.86
CA TRP A 53 -2.88 15.17 -11.67
C TRP A 53 -1.81 14.14 -12.03
N CYS A 54 -1.23 13.48 -11.04
CA CYS A 54 -0.10 12.55 -11.21
C CYS A 54 -0.53 11.11 -11.55
N THR A 55 -1.83 10.81 -11.54
CA THR A 55 -2.38 9.51 -11.90
C THR A 55 -2.51 9.33 -13.43
N ASP A 56 -2.48 8.08 -13.92
CA ASP A 56 -2.63 7.74 -15.36
C ASP A 56 -4.01 7.10 -15.60
N PRO A 57 -4.85 7.65 -16.50
CA PRO A 57 -6.14 7.08 -16.89
C PRO A 57 -6.18 5.60 -17.30
N ASN A 58 -5.02 4.98 -17.55
CA ASN A 58 -4.92 3.59 -17.99
C ASN A 58 -4.16 2.72 -16.99
N ASP A 59 -3.85 3.25 -15.81
CA ASP A 59 -3.12 2.57 -14.75
C ASP A 59 -3.86 2.75 -13.41
N PRO A 60 -4.58 1.71 -12.94
CA PRO A 60 -5.46 1.85 -11.79
C PRO A 60 -4.73 1.99 -10.44
N ASP A 61 -3.39 1.99 -10.43
CA ASP A 61 -2.47 2.00 -9.28
C ASP A 61 -1.18 2.73 -9.72
N SER A 62 -1.23 4.05 -9.71
CA SER A 62 -0.25 4.91 -10.38
C SER A 62 1.12 4.94 -9.70
N ASP A 63 1.21 4.68 -8.40
CA ASP A 63 2.47 4.56 -7.66
C ASP A 63 2.90 3.11 -7.36
N ASN A 64 2.08 2.14 -7.75
CA ASN A 64 2.36 0.71 -7.73
C ASN A 64 2.58 0.15 -6.32
N ASP A 65 1.84 0.67 -5.35
CA ASP A 65 1.94 0.28 -3.94
C ASP A 65 0.93 -0.82 -3.55
N GLY A 66 -0.02 -1.13 -4.45
CA GLY A 66 -1.05 -2.14 -4.28
C GLY A 66 -2.43 -1.60 -3.87
N LEU A 67 -2.57 -0.29 -3.66
CA LEU A 67 -3.84 0.43 -3.60
C LEU A 67 -4.23 0.92 -5.00
N ARG A 68 -5.50 1.31 -5.15
CA ARG A 68 -5.97 1.87 -6.42
C ARG A 68 -6.14 3.35 -6.26
N ASP A 69 -5.89 4.14 -7.28
CA ASP A 69 -5.91 5.60 -7.12
C ASP A 69 -7.26 6.11 -6.60
N GLY A 70 -8.38 5.54 -7.09
CA GLY A 70 -9.73 5.85 -6.60
C GLY A 70 -10.05 5.33 -5.19
N VAL A 71 -9.31 4.36 -4.66
CA VAL A 71 -9.39 3.96 -3.24
C VAL A 71 -8.68 4.99 -2.36
N GLU A 72 -7.56 5.52 -2.84
CA GLU A 72 -6.74 6.47 -2.13
C GLU A 72 -7.37 7.86 -2.12
N ASP A 73 -7.83 8.37 -3.26
CA ASP A 73 -8.71 9.55 -3.36
C ASP A 73 -10.17 9.14 -3.15
N SER A 74 -10.50 8.64 -1.96
CA SER A 74 -11.82 8.08 -1.62
C SER A 74 -13.03 8.96 -1.94
N ASN A 75 -12.82 10.27 -2.05
CA ASN A 75 -13.85 11.25 -2.34
C ASN A 75 -13.87 11.72 -3.82
N HIS A 76 -12.93 11.23 -4.62
CA HIS A 76 -12.75 11.46 -6.06
C HIS A 76 -12.69 12.95 -6.44
N ASN A 77 -12.09 13.80 -5.60
CA ASN A 77 -11.94 15.23 -5.89
C ASN A 77 -10.57 15.56 -6.51
N GLY A 78 -9.69 14.57 -6.56
CA GLY A 78 -8.30 14.62 -7.00
C GLY A 78 -7.42 15.40 -6.07
N ILE A 79 -7.66 15.45 -4.76
CA ILE A 79 -6.82 16.16 -3.77
C ILE A 79 -6.65 15.20 -2.60
N VAL A 80 -5.40 14.89 -2.26
CA VAL A 80 -5.08 14.07 -1.08
C VAL A 80 -5.53 14.79 0.19
N ASP A 81 -6.58 14.28 0.82
CA ASP A 81 -7.06 14.74 2.13
C ASP A 81 -6.31 14.05 3.29
N LYS A 82 -6.46 14.57 4.50
CA LYS A 82 -5.74 14.06 5.70
C LYS A 82 -6.06 12.63 6.12
N VAL A 83 -7.07 12.03 5.51
CA VAL A 83 -7.55 10.68 5.83
C VAL A 83 -7.32 9.73 4.66
N GLU A 84 -6.59 10.20 3.65
CA GLU A 84 -6.34 9.55 2.38
C GLU A 84 -4.83 9.36 2.23
N THR A 85 -4.46 8.22 1.66
CA THR A 85 -3.11 7.99 1.14
C THR A 85 -2.97 8.73 -0.18
N SER A 86 -1.74 8.89 -0.65
CA SER A 86 -1.45 9.64 -1.86
C SER A 86 -1.26 8.67 -3.03
N PRO A 87 -2.09 8.70 -4.10
CA PRO A 87 -1.99 7.81 -5.27
C PRO A 87 -0.80 8.08 -6.20
N CYS A 88 0.20 8.77 -5.67
CA CYS A 88 1.39 9.23 -6.37
C CYS A 88 2.63 9.13 -5.48
N ASN A 89 2.49 8.53 -4.30
CA ASN A 89 3.52 8.36 -3.33
C ASN A 89 3.23 7.05 -2.58
N PRO A 90 3.98 5.98 -2.86
CA PRO A 90 3.64 4.63 -2.39
C PRO A 90 3.83 4.44 -0.88
N ASP A 91 4.25 5.47 -0.15
CA ASP A 91 4.58 5.50 1.29
C ASP A 91 4.22 6.91 1.80
N THR A 92 2.96 7.10 2.18
CA THR A 92 2.35 8.40 2.47
C THR A 92 2.90 9.05 3.74
N ASP A 93 3.20 8.27 4.77
CA ASP A 93 3.73 8.79 6.03
C ASP A 93 5.26 8.81 6.10
N GLY A 94 5.93 8.16 5.15
CA GLY A 94 7.38 8.19 4.98
C GLY A 94 8.13 7.28 5.94
N ASP A 95 7.49 6.21 6.40
CA ASP A 95 8.07 5.25 7.35
C ASP A 95 8.79 4.06 6.70
N ARG A 96 8.82 4.04 5.36
CA ARG A 96 9.45 3.05 4.46
C ARG A 96 8.65 1.76 4.26
N MET A 97 7.43 1.66 4.80
CA MET A 97 6.47 0.63 4.40
C MET A 97 5.52 1.21 3.35
N THR A 98 5.07 0.38 2.41
CA THR A 98 4.15 0.88 1.35
C THR A 98 2.72 0.93 1.86
N ASP A 99 1.93 1.95 1.49
CA ASP A 99 0.57 2.14 2.02
C ASP A 99 -0.30 0.90 1.75
N GLY A 100 -0.19 0.31 0.56
CA GLY A 100 -0.91 -0.92 0.21
C GLY A 100 -0.56 -2.14 1.05
N TRP A 101 0.71 -2.29 1.45
CA TRP A 101 1.12 -3.34 2.38
C TRP A 101 0.55 -3.08 3.78
N GLU A 102 0.69 -1.85 4.28
CA GLU A 102 0.16 -1.47 5.59
C GLU A 102 -1.35 -1.67 5.68
N ARG A 103 -2.10 -1.22 4.67
CA ARG A 103 -3.55 -1.44 4.58
C ARG A 103 -3.92 -2.93 4.53
N THR A 104 -3.12 -3.74 3.85
CA THR A 104 -3.33 -5.20 3.77
C THR A 104 -3.21 -5.86 5.13
N TYR A 105 -2.26 -5.41 5.97
CA TYR A 105 -2.04 -5.95 7.32
C TYR A 105 -2.73 -5.14 8.44
N GLY A 106 -3.45 -4.08 8.09
CA GLY A 106 -4.21 -3.26 9.02
C GLY A 106 -3.36 -2.36 9.91
N LEU A 107 -2.19 -1.97 9.42
CA LEU A 107 -1.34 -0.90 9.95
C LEU A 107 -1.85 0.48 9.52
N ASP A 108 -1.21 1.54 9.99
CA ASP A 108 -1.65 2.92 9.76
C ASP A 108 -0.77 3.70 8.77
N ALA A 109 -1.06 3.55 7.48
CA ALA A 109 -0.43 4.26 6.35
C ALA A 109 -0.50 5.80 6.35
N LEU A 110 -0.92 6.41 7.46
CA LEU A 110 -0.96 7.86 7.65
C LEU A 110 -0.14 8.30 8.88
N ASN A 111 0.47 7.35 9.60
CA ASN A 111 1.26 7.60 10.80
C ASN A 111 2.36 6.54 10.94
N ASP A 112 3.62 6.98 10.86
CA ASP A 112 4.82 6.18 11.11
C ASP A 112 4.65 5.23 12.30
N ASP A 113 4.38 3.97 11.97
CA ASP A 113 4.21 2.84 12.87
C ASP A 113 5.25 1.73 12.61
N ALA A 114 6.18 1.96 11.69
CA ALA A 114 7.32 1.08 11.35
C ALA A 114 8.03 0.43 12.54
N PHE A 115 8.21 1.16 13.65
CA PHE A 115 8.86 0.67 14.87
C PHE A 115 7.91 0.13 15.95
N GLU A 116 6.60 0.13 15.69
CA GLU A 116 5.63 -0.57 16.53
C GLU A 116 5.70 -2.08 16.27
N ASP A 117 5.13 -2.85 17.20
CA ASP A 117 5.06 -4.32 17.18
C ASP A 117 3.58 -4.69 17.31
N LYS A 118 2.91 -4.85 16.16
CA LYS A 118 1.46 -4.98 16.09
C LYS A 118 0.96 -6.26 16.77
N ASP A 119 1.64 -7.38 16.58
CA ASP A 119 1.20 -8.69 17.06
C ASP A 119 1.91 -9.20 18.32
N GLN A 120 2.91 -8.45 18.80
CA GLN A 120 3.62 -8.64 20.07
C GLN A 120 4.50 -9.89 20.09
N ASP A 121 5.11 -10.23 18.96
CA ASP A 121 6.07 -11.33 18.84
C ASP A 121 7.53 -10.90 19.14
N GLY A 122 7.77 -9.59 19.25
CA GLY A 122 9.08 -9.00 19.53
C GLY A 122 9.85 -8.52 18.30
N PHE A 123 9.23 -8.49 17.12
CA PHE A 123 9.74 -7.85 15.90
C PHE A 123 8.86 -6.65 15.53
N CYS A 124 9.46 -5.60 14.96
CA CYS A 124 8.72 -4.40 14.56
C CYS A 124 8.10 -4.55 13.16
N ASN A 125 7.07 -3.76 12.86
CA ASN A 125 6.35 -3.81 11.57
C ASN A 125 7.30 -3.69 10.35
N TYR A 126 8.28 -2.78 10.42
CA TYR A 126 9.26 -2.62 9.34
C TYR A 126 10.13 -3.86 9.15
N ARG A 127 10.50 -4.54 10.24
CA ARG A 127 11.23 -5.81 10.16
C ARG A 127 10.42 -6.84 9.41
N GLU A 128 9.13 -6.92 9.70
CA GLU A 128 8.23 -7.89 9.07
C GLU A 128 7.97 -7.57 7.60
N PHE A 129 7.88 -6.29 7.26
CA PHE A 129 7.83 -5.79 5.88
C PHE A 129 9.03 -6.28 5.06
N VAL A 130 10.26 -6.05 5.55
CA VAL A 130 11.47 -6.44 4.81
C VAL A 130 11.70 -7.95 4.79
N SER A 131 11.27 -8.69 5.82
CA SER A 131 11.38 -10.14 5.88
C SER A 131 10.25 -10.89 5.17
N HIS A 132 9.22 -10.17 4.71
CA HIS A 132 8.00 -10.73 4.12
C HIS A 132 7.26 -11.70 5.08
N SER A 133 7.22 -11.36 6.36
CA SER A 133 6.37 -12.03 7.36
C SER A 133 5.06 -11.25 7.56
N ASN A 134 4.20 -11.75 8.43
CA ASN A 134 2.89 -11.19 8.70
C ASN A 134 2.85 -10.45 10.06
N PRO A 135 2.83 -9.10 10.07
CA PRO A 135 2.78 -8.30 11.30
C PRO A 135 1.50 -8.40 12.11
N ALA A 136 0.52 -9.14 11.61
CA ALA A 136 -0.72 -9.42 12.32
C ALA A 136 -0.77 -10.87 12.85
N ASN A 137 0.34 -11.61 12.83
CA ASN A 137 0.40 -13.01 13.23
C ASN A 137 1.70 -13.37 13.97
N ASN A 138 1.64 -13.35 15.30
CA ASN A 138 2.78 -13.66 16.17
C ASN A 138 3.31 -15.10 16.13
N GLU A 139 2.72 -15.98 15.32
CA GLU A 139 3.25 -17.31 15.03
C GLU A 139 4.14 -17.30 13.76
N ASP A 140 4.11 -16.23 12.96
CA ASP A 140 4.88 -16.05 11.73
C ASP A 140 6.14 -15.24 11.97
N ILE A 141 7.08 -15.85 12.70
CA ILE A 141 8.32 -15.21 13.13
C ILE A 141 9.24 -14.89 11.93
N PRO A 142 9.68 -13.63 11.77
CA PRO A 142 10.70 -13.22 10.79
C PRO A 142 11.97 -14.07 10.79
N CYS A 143 12.48 -14.38 9.60
CA CYS A 143 13.82 -14.98 9.43
C CYS A 143 14.92 -14.08 10.00
N LEU A 144 15.95 -14.67 10.62
CA LEU A 144 17.17 -13.93 10.97
C LEU A 144 17.88 -13.57 9.66
N ILE A 145 17.82 -12.30 9.27
CA ILE A 145 18.47 -11.80 8.04
C ILE A 145 19.92 -11.42 8.32
N ALA A 146 20.28 -11.26 9.60
CA ALA A 146 21.63 -10.93 10.04
C ALA A 146 22.56 -12.15 10.24
N ASP A 147 22.09 -13.37 9.97
CA ASP A 147 22.94 -14.57 9.86
C ASP A 147 23.67 -14.52 8.51
N VAL A 148 24.84 -13.89 8.51
CA VAL A 148 25.62 -13.57 7.31
C VAL A 148 26.49 -14.76 6.90
N ASP A 149 26.95 -15.57 7.85
CA ASP A 149 27.81 -16.72 7.56
C ASP A 149 27.06 -18.06 7.39
N GLY A 150 25.76 -18.06 7.71
CA GLY A 150 24.82 -19.15 7.46
C GLY A 150 24.95 -20.30 8.45
N ASP A 151 25.36 -20.04 9.68
CA ASP A 151 25.53 -21.04 10.74
C ASP A 151 24.34 -21.20 11.70
N ASP A 152 23.22 -20.55 11.37
CA ASP A 152 21.93 -20.60 12.04
C ASP A 152 21.89 -19.86 13.41
N ASP A 153 22.89 -19.04 13.74
CA ASP A 153 22.82 -18.05 14.83
C ASP A 153 23.39 -16.68 14.42
N VAL A 154 23.03 -15.63 15.16
CA VAL A 154 23.58 -14.28 14.92
C VAL A 154 24.50 -13.90 16.07
N ASP A 155 25.80 -13.87 15.80
CA ASP A 155 26.82 -13.78 16.83
C ASP A 155 27.96 -12.78 16.51
N GLY A 156 29.10 -12.93 17.18
CA GLY A 156 30.24 -12.06 16.98
C GLY A 156 30.90 -12.17 15.59
N VAL A 157 30.67 -13.28 14.87
CA VAL A 157 31.15 -13.49 13.50
C VAL A 157 30.32 -12.65 12.53
N ASP A 158 28.99 -12.65 12.66
CA ASP A 158 28.11 -11.78 11.88
C ASP A 158 28.36 -10.30 12.17
N LEU A 159 28.59 -9.95 13.44
CA LEU A 159 28.97 -8.58 13.81
C LEU A 159 30.27 -8.16 13.12
N ALA A 160 31.22 -9.07 12.97
CA ALA A 160 32.48 -8.78 12.29
C ALA A 160 32.26 -8.58 10.77
N ALA A 161 31.32 -9.29 10.17
CA ALA A 161 30.91 -9.07 8.78
C ALA A 161 30.22 -7.70 8.62
N LEU A 162 29.22 -7.39 9.45
CA LEU A 162 28.53 -6.09 9.46
C LEU A 162 29.51 -4.93 9.65
N ALA A 163 30.41 -5.04 10.65
CA ALA A 163 31.38 -3.99 10.93
C ALA A 163 32.37 -3.75 9.79
N ALA A 164 32.62 -4.74 8.93
CA ALA A 164 33.48 -4.58 7.76
C ALA A 164 32.81 -3.73 6.66
N GLU A 165 31.49 -3.75 6.59
CA GLU A 165 30.69 -3.08 5.56
C GLU A 165 29.99 -1.80 6.07
N TYR A 166 29.93 -1.58 7.39
CA TYR A 166 29.27 -0.39 7.97
C TYR A 166 29.84 0.93 7.44
N GLY A 167 28.94 1.80 6.97
CA GLY A 167 29.26 3.10 6.37
C GLY A 167 29.73 3.02 4.91
N TRP A 168 29.65 1.85 4.28
CA TRP A 168 29.81 1.73 2.83
C TRP A 168 28.55 2.24 2.13
N VAL A 169 28.76 3.01 1.06
CA VAL A 169 27.69 3.60 0.24
C VAL A 169 27.82 3.04 -1.17
N ASN A 170 26.68 2.72 -1.81
CA ASN A 170 26.58 2.26 -3.20
C ASN A 170 27.02 0.80 -3.41
N CYS A 171 26.34 -0.11 -2.69
CA CYS A 171 26.52 -1.55 -2.79
C CYS A 171 26.20 -2.15 -4.18
N GLY A 172 25.63 -1.35 -5.11
CA GLY A 172 25.58 -1.64 -6.55
C GLY A 172 24.72 -2.85 -6.96
N THR A 173 24.23 -2.85 -8.20
CA THR A 173 23.24 -3.83 -8.71
C THR A 173 23.80 -5.25 -9.01
N LYS A 174 24.97 -5.62 -8.46
CA LYS A 174 25.51 -6.97 -8.61
C LYS A 174 26.67 -7.24 -7.64
N GLU A 175 26.41 -8.13 -6.70
CA GLU A 175 27.27 -8.55 -5.57
C GLU A 175 27.25 -7.53 -4.43
N SER A 176 26.12 -7.58 -3.74
CA SER A 176 25.66 -6.77 -2.61
C SER A 176 26.63 -6.78 -1.44
N CYS A 177 26.64 -5.68 -0.69
CA CYS A 177 27.03 -5.75 0.71
C CYS A 177 26.15 -6.85 1.35
N SER A 178 26.78 -7.85 1.96
CA SER A 178 26.04 -8.95 2.57
C SER A 178 25.21 -8.47 3.76
N CYS A 179 25.56 -7.29 4.28
CA CYS A 179 24.97 -6.70 5.47
C CYS A 179 24.08 -5.48 5.18
N ASP A 180 23.69 -5.28 3.92
CA ASP A 180 22.62 -4.34 3.51
C ASP A 180 21.29 -5.12 3.61
N PHE A 181 20.81 -5.23 4.85
CA PHE A 181 19.67 -6.06 5.24
C PHE A 181 18.35 -5.42 4.81
N ASP A 182 18.28 -4.09 4.79
CA ASP A 182 17.10 -3.33 4.36
C ASP A 182 17.07 -3.04 2.84
N LYS A 183 18.17 -3.34 2.14
CA LYS A 183 18.35 -3.26 0.68
C LYS A 183 18.27 -1.83 0.15
N ASP A 184 18.61 -0.83 0.95
CA ASP A 184 18.63 0.58 0.54
C ASP A 184 19.95 1.00 -0.15
N THR A 185 20.86 0.05 -0.38
CA THR A 185 22.18 0.18 -1.03
C THR A 185 23.26 0.82 -0.16
N VAL A 186 22.96 1.06 1.11
CA VAL A 186 23.88 1.58 2.13
C VAL A 186 23.89 0.61 3.29
N VAL A 187 25.05 0.40 3.91
CA VAL A 187 25.09 -0.28 5.20
C VAL A 187 25.19 0.79 6.29
N ASP A 188 24.11 1.00 7.04
CA ASP A 188 24.02 2.07 8.02
C ASP A 188 23.39 1.65 9.36
N VAL A 189 22.84 2.64 10.07
CA VAL A 189 22.26 2.42 11.40
C VAL A 189 21.03 1.51 11.36
N ILE A 190 20.33 1.41 10.23
CA ILE A 190 19.16 0.56 10.08
C ILE A 190 19.57 -0.91 9.99
N ASP A 191 20.63 -1.23 9.26
CA ASP A 191 21.20 -2.60 9.26
C ASP A 191 21.72 -2.99 10.65
N LEU A 192 22.28 -2.03 11.38
CA LEU A 192 22.70 -2.26 12.76
C LEU A 192 21.52 -2.52 13.71
N ILE A 193 20.35 -1.94 13.47
CA ILE A 193 19.14 -2.23 14.23
C ILE A 193 18.69 -3.67 13.95
N PHE A 194 18.62 -4.07 12.68
CA PHE A 194 18.29 -5.46 12.32
C PHE A 194 19.27 -6.47 12.89
N PHE A 195 20.56 -6.16 12.86
CA PHE A 195 21.56 -6.96 13.53
C PHE A 195 21.31 -7.07 15.05
N ALA A 196 21.03 -5.94 15.71
CA ALA A 196 20.81 -5.92 17.15
C ALA A 196 19.53 -6.68 17.56
N GLU A 197 18.50 -6.65 16.72
CA GLU A 197 17.29 -7.45 16.90
C GLU A 197 17.57 -8.95 16.78
N ASP A 198 18.46 -9.35 15.88
CA ASP A 198 18.80 -10.75 15.66
C ASP A 198 19.87 -11.28 16.64
N TYR A 199 20.72 -10.41 17.19
CA TYR A 199 21.90 -10.83 17.95
C TYR A 199 21.58 -11.74 19.15
N GLY A 200 22.20 -12.91 19.16
CA GLY A 200 22.00 -13.96 20.15
C GLY A 200 20.72 -14.78 19.96
N LYS A 201 19.96 -14.55 18.89
CA LYS A 201 18.89 -15.45 18.43
C LYS A 201 19.50 -16.60 17.62
N ILE A 202 18.82 -17.73 17.65
CA ILE A 202 19.14 -18.94 16.88
C ILE A 202 17.94 -19.19 15.96
N MET A 203 18.19 -19.55 14.71
CA MET A 203 17.17 -19.72 13.67
C MET A 203 16.10 -20.77 14.05
N GLU A 204 14.81 -20.39 13.95
CA GLU A 204 13.66 -21.32 13.97
C GLU A 204 12.79 -21.25 12.70
N CYS A 205 13.23 -20.56 11.64
CA CYS A 205 12.41 -20.37 10.45
C CYS A 205 12.35 -21.65 9.60
N TYR A 206 11.18 -22.27 9.53
CA TYR A 206 10.92 -23.39 8.62
C TYR A 206 10.69 -22.85 7.20
N ARG A 207 11.64 -23.15 6.30
CA ARG A 207 11.52 -22.89 4.85
C ARG A 207 10.37 -23.66 4.19
#